data_AF-A0A935QIW4-F1
#
_entry.id   AF-A0A935QIW4-F1
#
_cell.length_a   1.000
_cell.length_b   1.000
_cell.length_c   1.000
_cell.angle_alpha   90.00
_cell.angle_beta   90.00
_cell.angle_gamma   90.00
#
_symmetry.space_group_name_H-M   'P 1'
#
loop_
_entity.id
_entity.type
_entity.pdbx_description
1 polymer ?
#
loop_
_entity_poly.entity_id
_entity_poly.type
_entity_poly.pdbx_seq_one_letter_code
_entity_poly.pdbx_strand_id
1 'polypeptide(L)'
;MAIGGHELPRFPWMTGDVPHADVTLIRYTLWRASNGQGVQLPEDLYAALRLMESARAELDAMEARLLFTARAEGLTWPQIAEHLGVRTPQAAQQRFERVTARTDAERER
;
A
#
# COMPACT_ATOMS: atom_id res chain seq x y z
N MET A 1 0.60 -17.05 -16.06
CA MET A 1 -0.68 -16.34 -16.26
C MET A 1 -1.16 -15.91 -14.89
N ALA A 2 -1.38 -14.61 -14.67
CA ALA A 2 -1.86 -14.10 -13.38
C ALA A 2 -3.37 -14.31 -13.29
N ILE A 3 -3.82 -14.99 -12.24
CA ILE A 3 -5.25 -15.16 -11.90
C ILE A 3 -5.81 -13.76 -11.62
N GLY A 4 -6.95 -13.43 -12.24
CA GLY A 4 -7.60 -12.14 -12.03
C GLY A 4 -8.12 -12.01 -10.59
N GLY A 5 -8.16 -10.78 -10.05
CA GLY A 5 -8.52 -10.57 -8.63
C GLY A 5 -9.90 -11.10 -8.20
N HIS A 6 -10.80 -11.38 -9.14
CA HIS A 6 -12.13 -11.97 -8.88
C HIS A 6 -12.11 -13.50 -8.75
N GLU A 7 -11.04 -14.16 -9.18
CA GLU A 7 -10.84 -15.62 -9.11
C GLU A 7 -9.95 -16.02 -7.92
N LEU A 8 -9.41 -15.04 -7.18
CA LEU A 8 -8.64 -15.32 -5.98
C LEU A 8 -9.57 -15.87 -4.89
N PRO A 9 -9.25 -17.03 -4.28
CA PRO A 9 -10.01 -17.50 -3.14
C PRO A 9 -9.93 -16.47 -2.02
N ARG A 10 -10.96 -16.41 -1.16
CA ARG A 10 -10.96 -15.54 0.03
C ARG A 10 -9.63 -15.74 0.77
N PHE A 11 -8.91 -14.63 0.97
CA PHE A 11 -7.59 -14.71 1.57
C PHE A 11 -7.65 -15.41 2.93
N PRO A 12 -6.77 -16.41 3.18
CA PRO A 12 -6.87 -17.24 4.38
C PRO A 12 -6.68 -16.49 5.70
N TRP A 13 -6.11 -15.28 5.67
CA TRP A 13 -5.97 -14.39 6.82
C TRP A 13 -7.18 -13.45 7.05
N MET A 14 -8.14 -13.38 6.11
CA MET A 14 -9.34 -12.54 6.25
C MET A 14 -10.48 -13.30 6.94
N THR A 15 -10.43 -13.34 8.27
CA THR A 15 -11.51 -13.87 9.11
C THR A 15 -12.48 -12.73 9.49
N GLY A 16 -13.79 -12.90 9.27
CA GLY A 16 -14.82 -11.94 9.69
C GLY A 16 -15.10 -10.75 8.76
N ASP A 17 -15.76 -9.72 9.31
CA ASP A 17 -16.05 -8.43 8.68
C ASP A 17 -14.87 -7.48 8.89
N VAL A 18 -13.87 -7.60 8.02
CA VAL A 18 -12.66 -6.77 8.08
C VAL A 18 -12.98 -5.41 7.48
N PRO A 19 -12.70 -4.28 8.16
CA PRO A 19 -12.82 -2.96 7.58
C PRO A 19 -12.13 -2.90 6.21
N HIS A 20 -12.75 -2.23 5.24
CA HIS A 20 -12.12 -2.01 3.94
C HIS A 20 -10.82 -1.25 4.11
N ALA A 21 -9.80 -1.61 3.31
CA ALA A 21 -8.53 -0.88 3.28
C ALA A 21 -8.76 0.63 3.09
N ASP A 22 -7.93 1.45 3.72
CA ASP A 22 -8.08 2.91 3.75
C ASP A 22 -8.16 3.51 2.34
N VAL A 23 -7.36 2.99 1.40
CA VAL A 23 -7.42 3.39 -0.02
C VAL A 23 -8.80 3.16 -0.65
N THR A 24 -9.50 2.11 -0.25
CA THR A 24 -10.85 1.79 -0.72
C THR A 24 -11.86 2.79 -0.15
N LEU A 25 -11.75 3.13 1.13
CA LEU A 25 -12.60 4.13 1.77
C LEU A 25 -12.39 5.51 1.14
N ILE A 26 -11.15 5.90 0.86
CA ILE A 26 -10.82 7.16 0.15
C ILE A 26 -11.47 7.16 -1.24
N ARG A 27 -11.33 6.08 -2.02
CA ARG A 27 -11.95 5.96 -3.35
C ARG A 27 -13.47 6.06 -3.27
N TYR A 28 -14.08 5.43 -2.26
CA TYR A 28 -15.52 5.48 -2.04
C TYR A 28 -15.99 6.90 -1.72
N THR A 29 -15.28 7.63 -0.84
CA THR A 29 -15.58 9.04 -0.55
C THR A 29 -15.49 9.91 -1.81
N LEU A 30 -14.44 9.74 -2.63
CA LEU A 30 -14.29 10.48 -3.89
C LEU A 30 -15.40 10.16 -4.90
N TRP A 31 -15.76 8.88 -5.02
CA TRP A 31 -16.87 8.46 -5.88
C TRP A 31 -18.20 9.06 -5.41
N ARG A 32 -18.49 9.06 -4.10
CA ARG A 32 -19.71 9.70 -3.57
C ARG A 32 -19.74 11.19 -3.84
N ALA A 33 -18.62 11.87 -3.64
CA ALA A 33 -18.47 13.29 -3.90
C ALA A 33 -18.74 13.64 -5.37
N SER A 34 -18.20 12.85 -6.31
CA SER A 34 -18.39 13.09 -7.75
C SER A 34 -19.77 12.72 -8.28
N ASN A 35 -20.49 11.83 -7.60
CA ASN A 35 -21.84 11.37 -8.01
C ASN A 35 -22.98 12.10 -7.28
N GLY A 36 -22.68 13.15 -6.51
CA GLY A 36 -23.69 13.88 -5.72
C GLY A 36 -24.39 13.01 -4.66
N GLN A 37 -23.79 11.88 -4.29
CA GLN A 37 -24.32 10.91 -3.33
C GLN A 37 -23.99 11.38 -1.91
N GLY A 38 -24.59 12.51 -1.51
CA GLY A 38 -24.67 13.06 -0.16
C GLY A 38 -23.41 12.88 0.68
N VAL A 39 -22.35 13.62 0.40
CA VAL A 39 -21.21 13.71 1.32
C VAL A 39 -21.57 14.71 2.42
N GLN A 40 -21.38 14.36 3.69
CA GLN A 40 -21.47 15.33 4.79
C GLN A 40 -20.21 16.18 4.78
N LEU A 41 -20.11 17.03 3.76
CA LEU A 41 -19.02 17.99 3.65
C LEU A 41 -19.12 18.98 4.81
N PRO A 42 -18.01 19.28 5.51
CA PRO A 42 -16.62 18.93 5.19
C PRO A 42 -16.07 17.65 5.87
N GLU A 43 -16.78 17.04 6.81
CA GLU A 43 -16.26 15.98 7.69
C GLU A 43 -15.76 14.73 6.95
N ASP A 44 -16.51 14.27 5.95
CA ASP A 44 -16.12 13.09 5.16
C ASP A 44 -14.80 13.30 4.41
N LEU A 45 -14.51 14.54 3.97
CA LEU A 45 -13.23 14.87 3.34
C LEU A 45 -12.10 14.93 4.37
N TYR A 46 -12.35 15.47 5.57
CA TYR A 46 -11.35 15.44 6.65
C TYR A 46 -11.03 14.02 7.10
N ALA A 47 -12.02 13.12 7.12
CA ALA A 47 -11.80 11.71 7.36
C ALA A 47 -10.94 11.09 6.23
N ALA A 48 -11.29 11.31 4.96
CA ALA A 48 -10.51 10.79 3.83
C ALA A 48 -9.07 11.31 3.78
N LEU A 49 -8.84 12.58 4.15
CA LEU A 49 -7.49 13.15 4.26
C LEU A 49 -6.66 12.49 5.37
N ARG A 50 -7.28 12.16 6.52
CA ARG A 50 -6.61 11.40 7.58
C ARG A 50 -6.27 9.98 7.15
N LEU A 51 -7.18 9.32 6.43
CA LEU A 51 -6.95 7.98 5.88
C LEU A 51 -5.80 7.95 4.85
N MET A 52 -5.47 9.07 4.21
CA MET A 52 -4.37 9.12 3.23
C MET A 52 -3.03 8.79 3.87
N GLU A 53 -2.78 9.28 5.08
CA GLU A 53 -1.50 9.02 5.76
C GLU A 53 -1.41 7.55 6.20
N SER A 54 -2.48 7.01 6.75
CA SER A 54 -2.56 5.59 7.11
C SER A 54 -2.42 4.67 5.89
N ALA A 55 -3.08 4.99 4.77
CA ALA A 55 -2.92 4.24 3.52
C ALA A 55 -1.48 4.26 2.98
N ARG A 56 -0.73 5.35 3.18
CA ARG A 56 0.68 5.44 2.79
C ARG A 56 1.56 4.59 3.70
N ALA A 57 1.34 4.65 5.01
CA ALA A 57 2.02 3.81 5.99
C ALA A 57 1.81 2.31 5.69
N GLU A 58 0.56 1.90 5.41
CA GLU A 58 0.25 0.52 5.00
C GLU A 58 1.02 0.11 3.73
N LEU A 59 1.04 0.97 2.71
CA LEU A 59 1.74 0.70 1.47
C LEU A 59 3.26 0.61 1.66
N ASP A 60 3.84 1.52 2.45
CA ASP A 60 5.26 1.53 2.78
C ASP A 60 5.65 0.25 3.55
N ALA A 61 4.85 -0.18 4.52
CA ALA A 61 5.06 -1.41 5.26
C ALA A 61 4.99 -2.65 4.34
N MET A 62 4.03 -2.69 3.41
CA MET A 62 3.92 -3.75 2.40
C MET A 62 5.14 -3.76 1.48
N GLU A 63 5.57 -2.59 1.00
CA GLU A 63 6.75 -2.46 0.14
C GLU A 63 8.02 -2.92 0.87
N ALA A 64 8.24 -2.48 2.12
CA ALA A 64 9.38 -2.91 2.92
C ALA A 64 9.41 -4.44 3.10
N ARG A 65 8.26 -5.04 3.43
CA ARG A 65 8.15 -6.49 3.60
C ARG A 65 8.36 -7.25 2.29
N LEU A 66 7.85 -6.72 1.16
CA LEU A 66 8.06 -7.31 -0.16
C LEU A 66 9.54 -7.30 -0.55
N LEU A 67 10.22 -6.17 -0.37
CA LEU A 67 11.65 -6.05 -0.67
C LEU A 67 12.50 -6.93 0.25
N PHE A 68 12.19 -6.97 1.54
CA PHE A 68 12.84 -7.89 2.48
C PHE A 68 12.67 -9.35 2.05
N THR A 69 11.45 -9.75 1.69
CA THR A 69 11.15 -11.11 1.23
C THR A 69 11.89 -11.43 -0.07
N ALA A 70 11.90 -10.53 -1.05
CA ALA A 70 12.67 -10.69 -2.29
C ALA A 70 14.17 -10.92 -2.00
N ARG A 71 14.74 -10.16 -1.06
CA ARG A 71 16.14 -10.35 -0.63
C ARG A 71 16.37 -11.69 0.07
N ALA A 72 15.42 -12.13 0.91
CA ALA A 72 15.47 -13.43 1.59
C ALA A 72 15.39 -14.61 0.60
N GLU A 73 14.63 -14.47 -0.48
CA GLU A 73 14.54 -15.42 -1.60
C GLU A 73 15.74 -15.33 -2.57
N GLY A 74 16.75 -14.50 -2.27
CA GLY A 74 18.00 -14.44 -3.02
C GLY A 74 18.00 -13.49 -4.23
N LEU A 75 16.94 -12.71 -4.48
CA LEU A 75 16.93 -11.75 -5.59
C LEU A 75 17.99 -10.67 -5.38
N THR A 76 18.80 -10.43 -6.40
CA THR A 76 19.85 -9.40 -6.39
C THR A 76 19.26 -8.01 -6.64
N TRP A 77 19.96 -6.95 -6.22
CA TRP A 77 19.52 -5.57 -6.49
C TRP A 77 19.29 -5.23 -7.96
N PRO A 78 20.08 -5.74 -8.94
CA PRO A 78 19.76 -5.61 -10.36
C PRO A 78 18.41 -6.22 -10.75
N GLN A 79 18.11 -7.44 -10.31
CA GLN A 79 16.82 -8.10 -10.59
C GLN A 79 15.65 -7.33 -9.95
N ILE A 80 15.84 -6.86 -8.72
CA ILE A 80 14.85 -6.03 -8.03
C ILE A 80 14.65 -4.72 -8.80
N ALA A 81 15.72 -4.08 -9.27
CA ALA A 81 15.63 -2.83 -10.02
C ALA A 81 14.83 -2.97 -11.32
N GLU A 82 15.06 -4.06 -12.06
CA GLU A 82 14.30 -4.42 -13.26
C GLU A 82 12.79 -4.54 -12.95
N HIS A 83 12.43 -5.30 -11.92
CA HIS A 83 11.02 -5.50 -11.55
C HIS A 83 10.35 -4.28 -10.91
N LEU A 84 11.11 -3.42 -10.23
CA LEU A 84 10.61 -2.15 -9.69
C LEU A 84 10.51 -1.04 -10.77
N GLY A 85 11.07 -1.24 -11.96
CA GLY A 85 11.13 -0.23 -13.01
C GLY A 85 12.06 0.94 -12.69
N VAL A 86 13.07 0.74 -11.84
CA VAL A 86 14.10 1.75 -11.54
C VAL A 86 15.36 1.52 -12.37
N ARG A 87 16.05 2.60 -12.74
CA ARG A 87 17.12 2.56 -13.75
C ARG A 87 18.40 1.88 -13.29
N THR A 88 18.63 1.78 -11.98
CA THR A 88 19.90 1.27 -11.44
C THR A 88 19.67 0.40 -10.20
N PRO A 89 20.56 -0.58 -9.93
CA PRO A 89 20.54 -1.37 -8.70
C PRO A 89 20.61 -0.50 -7.43
N GLN A 90 21.42 0.57 -7.48
CA GLN A 90 21.56 1.51 -6.38
C GLN A 90 20.24 2.25 -6.08
N ALA A 91 19.45 2.59 -7.10
CA ALA A 91 18.14 3.21 -6.89
C ALA A 91 17.16 2.26 -6.17
N ALA A 92 17.22 0.96 -6.47
CA ALA A 92 16.44 -0.04 -5.75
C ALA A 92 16.89 -0.17 -4.29
N GLN A 93 18.20 -0.22 -4.03
CA GLN A 93 18.75 -0.28 -2.68
C GLN A 93 18.37 0.97 -1.85
N GLN A 94 18.55 2.17 -2.40
CA GLN A 94 18.18 3.42 -1.72
C GLN A 94 16.68 3.50 -1.43
N ARG A 95 15.85 2.97 -2.33
CA ARG A 95 14.41 2.87 -2.11
C ARG A 95 14.09 1.94 -0.94
N PHE A 96 14.75 0.78 -0.86
CA PHE A 96 14.64 -0.15 0.26
C PHE A 96 15.04 0.52 1.60
N GLU A 97 16.20 1.18 1.64
CA GLU A 97 16.67 1.89 2.83
C GLU A 97 15.67 2.95 3.28
N ARG A 98 15.16 3.77 2.35
CA ARG A 98 14.18 4.83 2.64
C ARG A 98 12.83 4.29 3.11
N VAL A 99 12.31 3.21 2.51
CA VAL A 99 11.00 2.66 2.93
C VAL A 99 11.09 1.97 4.28
N THR A 100 12.22 1.30 4.55
CA THR A 100 12.46 0.65 5.85
C THR A 100 12.58 1.69 6.96
N ALA A 101 13.39 2.74 6.74
CA ALA A 101 13.54 3.84 7.71
C ALA A 101 12.21 4.55 8.02
N ARG A 102 11.34 4.73 7.02
CA ARG A 102 9.98 5.30 7.24
C ARG A 102 9.10 4.37 8.08
N THR A 103 9.11 3.08 7.75
CA THR A 103 8.30 2.07 8.47
C THR A 103 8.75 1.92 9.93
N ASP A 104 10.05 1.99 10.20
CA ASP A 104 10.59 1.92 11.56
C ASP A 104 10.16 3.15 12.38
N ALA A 105 10.26 4.35 11.80
CA ALA A 105 9.83 5.59 12.46
C ALA A 105 8.31 5.62 12.76
N GLU A 106 7.48 4.91 11.99
CA GLU A 106 6.05 4.78 12.26
C GLU A 106 5.74 3.82 13.41
N ARG A 107 6.53 2.76 13.59
CA ARG A 107 6.35 1.81 14.70
C ARG A 107 6.69 2.40 16.07
N GLU A 108 7.52 3.45 16.09
CA GLU A 108 7.96 4.13 17.32
C GLU A 108 7.05 5.28 17.76
N ARG A 109 6.02 5.62 16.95
CA ARG A 109 5.02 6.65 17.27
C ARG A 109 3.79 6.08 17.96
#